data_AF-K9KBH9-F1
#
_entry.id   AF-K9KBH9-F1
#
_cell.length_a   1.000
_cell.length_b   1.000
_cell.length_c   1.000
_cell.angle_alpha   90.00
_cell.angle_beta   90.00
_cell.angle_gamma   90.00
#
_symmetry.space_group_name_H-M   'P 1'
#
loop_
_entity.id
_entity.type
_entity.pdbx_description
1 polymer ?
#
loop_
_entity_poly.entity_id
_entity_poly.type
_entity_poly.pdbx_seq_one_letter_code
_entity_poly.pdbx_strand_id
1 'polypeptide(L)'
;DANLTLAVSKNVAKTIQLYGVKSEQLLCTQGDASQVIGPLTEGQRRNVAVVNSLYKLHQSVTKVVSSQSAFPPAAEQTITSALKTIHVLMGNAVQPLLTSVGDAIEAIIITMHQEDFSGSLTTSGKPDVPCSLYMKELQGFIARVMSDYFKHFECLDFVFDNTEAIAQRAIELFIRNASLIRPLGESGKMRLAADFAQMELAVGPFCRRVSDLGKSYRMLRSFRPLLFQTNEHVASSPALGDVIPFSTVIQFLFTRAPAELKSPFQRAEWSHARFSQWLDDHPSEKDRLLLIRGALEAYVQSVRSREGKEFAPVYPIMVQLLQKAMSALQ
;
A
#
# COMPACT_ATOMS: atom_id res chain seq x y z
N ASP A 1 14.66 41.77 -24.44
CA ASP A 1 13.88 42.71 -23.59
C ASP A 1 13.21 41.90 -22.46
N ALA A 2 13.61 42.15 -21.21
CA ALA A 2 13.12 41.41 -20.06
C ALA A 2 11.65 41.72 -19.72
N ASN A 3 11.19 42.97 -19.93
CA ASN A 3 9.82 43.37 -19.68
C ASN A 3 8.87 42.74 -20.71
N LEU A 4 9.29 42.69 -21.98
CA LEU A 4 8.55 41.97 -23.01
C LEU A 4 8.44 40.47 -22.70
N THR A 5 9.55 39.85 -22.28
CA THR A 5 9.58 38.42 -21.95
C THR A 5 8.64 38.09 -20.78
N LEU A 6 8.62 38.94 -19.75
CA LEU A 6 7.72 38.79 -18.62
C LEU A 6 6.24 38.96 -19.05
N ALA A 7 5.92 39.95 -19.88
CA ALA A 7 4.56 40.14 -20.40
C ALA A 7 4.09 38.94 -21.24
N VAL A 8 4.96 38.42 -22.11
CA VAL A 8 4.69 37.21 -22.91
C VAL A 8 4.48 36.00 -21.99
N SER A 9 5.32 35.81 -20.97
CA SER A 9 5.19 34.67 -20.04
C SER A 9 3.85 34.64 -19.30
N LYS A 10 3.29 35.81 -18.95
CA LYS A 10 1.96 35.90 -18.34
C LYS A 10 0.84 35.48 -19.29
N ASN A 11 0.95 35.83 -20.58
CA ASN A 11 -0.01 35.40 -21.60
C ASN A 11 0.10 33.89 -21.89
N VAL A 12 1.33 33.36 -21.93
CA VAL A 12 1.58 31.91 -22.03
C VAL A 12 0.94 31.18 -20.85
N ALA A 13 1.18 31.64 -19.61
CA ALA A 13 0.59 31.04 -18.41
C ALA A 13 -0.95 31.04 -18.44
N LYS A 14 -1.59 32.14 -18.84
CA LYS A 14 -3.06 32.20 -19.03
C LYS A 14 -3.56 31.21 -20.07
N THR A 15 -2.80 31.03 -21.16
CA THR A 15 -3.15 30.09 -22.24
C THR A 15 -3.04 28.65 -21.77
N ILE A 16 -1.97 28.31 -21.02
CA ILE A 16 -1.80 26.99 -20.39
C ILE A 16 -2.98 26.70 -19.44
N GLN A 17 -3.36 27.67 -18.61
CA GLN A 17 -4.50 27.51 -17.70
C GLN A 17 -5.82 27.31 -18.47
N LEU A 18 -6.07 28.08 -19.53
CA LEU A 18 -7.26 27.90 -20.37
C LEU A 18 -7.29 26.51 -21.01
N TYR A 19 -6.14 26.03 -21.52
CA TYR A 19 -6.01 24.68 -22.06
C TYR A 19 -6.31 23.62 -20.99
N GLY A 20 -5.82 23.80 -19.77
CA GLY A 20 -6.15 22.96 -18.61
C GLY A 20 -7.64 22.90 -18.34
N VAL A 21 -8.31 24.05 -18.21
CA VAL A 21 -9.77 24.13 -17.97
C VAL A 21 -10.56 23.44 -19.09
N LYS A 22 -10.17 23.64 -20.35
CA LYS A 22 -10.83 22.96 -21.48
C LYS A 22 -10.60 21.45 -21.47
N SER A 23 -9.41 21.01 -21.06
CA SER A 23 -9.08 19.59 -20.92
C SER A 23 -9.86 18.94 -19.79
N GLU A 24 -10.01 19.63 -18.65
CA GLU A 24 -10.80 19.17 -17.51
C GLU A 24 -12.27 18.93 -17.88
N GLN A 25 -12.87 19.81 -18.69
CA GLN A 25 -14.24 19.65 -19.19
C GLN A 25 -14.45 18.40 -20.06
N LEU A 26 -13.38 17.79 -20.58
CA LEU A 26 -13.43 16.57 -21.38
C LEU A 26 -13.29 15.30 -20.52
N LEU A 27 -12.82 15.42 -19.27
CA LEU A 27 -12.54 14.27 -18.43
C LEU A 27 -13.82 13.52 -18.04
N CYS A 28 -13.73 12.20 -18.06
CA CYS A 28 -14.69 11.32 -17.45
C CYS A 28 -14.27 11.07 -16.00
N THR A 29 -15.19 11.24 -15.04
CA THR A 29 -14.92 11.04 -13.60
C THR A 29 -15.85 10.02 -12.94
N GLN A 30 -16.82 9.48 -13.68
CA GLN A 30 -17.81 8.52 -13.19
C GLN A 30 -17.35 7.06 -13.37
N GLY A 31 -18.25 6.08 -13.21
CA GLY A 31 -17.92 4.65 -13.24
C GLY A 31 -17.15 4.18 -14.48
N ASP A 32 -17.39 4.82 -15.63
CA ASP A 32 -16.61 4.54 -16.85
C ASP A 32 -15.12 4.83 -16.66
N ALA A 33 -14.72 5.77 -15.79
CA ALA A 33 -13.32 6.12 -15.55
C ALA A 33 -12.59 5.13 -14.62
N SER A 34 -13.33 4.37 -13.78
CA SER A 34 -12.74 3.58 -12.69
C SER A 34 -12.74 2.07 -12.90
N GLN A 35 -13.42 1.53 -13.92
CA GLN A 35 -13.51 0.08 -14.14
C GLN A 35 -12.13 -0.62 -14.27
N VAL A 36 -11.95 -1.77 -13.61
CA VAL A 36 -10.72 -2.61 -13.69
C VAL A 36 -10.97 -4.10 -13.99
N ILE A 37 -12.13 -4.44 -14.55
CA ILE A 37 -12.55 -5.83 -14.82
C ILE A 37 -12.36 -6.21 -16.29
N GLY A 38 -12.83 -5.36 -17.20
CA GLY A 38 -12.78 -5.57 -18.65
C GLY A 38 -11.79 -4.66 -19.35
N PRO A 39 -11.81 -4.64 -20.71
CA PRO A 39 -11.00 -3.72 -21.50
C PRO A 39 -11.24 -2.25 -21.14
N LEU A 40 -10.35 -1.36 -21.58
CA LEU A 40 -10.55 0.09 -21.45
C LEU A 40 -11.97 0.50 -21.88
N THR A 41 -12.60 1.36 -21.09
CA THR A 41 -13.86 2.01 -21.48
C THR A 41 -13.60 3.19 -22.42
N GLU A 42 -14.66 3.75 -23.02
CA GLU A 42 -14.54 5.01 -23.77
C GLU A 42 -14.14 6.18 -22.85
N GLY A 43 -14.62 6.21 -21.61
CA GLY A 43 -14.24 7.21 -20.61
C GLY A 43 -12.75 7.17 -20.28
N GLN A 44 -12.20 5.96 -20.07
CA GLN A 44 -10.77 5.79 -19.81
C GLN A 44 -9.93 6.11 -21.04
N ARG A 45 -10.33 5.68 -22.25
CA ARG A 45 -9.65 6.06 -23.50
C ARG A 45 -9.59 7.58 -23.67
N ARG A 46 -10.68 8.28 -23.34
CA ARG A 46 -10.73 9.74 -23.38
C ARG A 46 -9.78 10.36 -22.36
N ASN A 47 -9.78 9.89 -21.12
CA ASN A 47 -8.86 10.39 -20.09
C ASN A 47 -7.40 10.16 -20.49
N VAL A 48 -7.06 9.00 -21.03
CA VAL A 48 -5.73 8.71 -21.59
C VAL A 48 -5.36 9.73 -22.66
N ALA A 49 -6.23 9.98 -23.64
CA ALA A 49 -5.97 10.94 -24.70
C ALA A 49 -5.75 12.37 -24.17
N VAL A 50 -6.56 12.79 -23.19
CA VAL A 50 -6.43 14.09 -22.53
C VAL A 50 -5.10 14.19 -21.78
N VAL A 51 -4.75 13.19 -20.97
CA VAL A 51 -3.50 13.16 -20.20
C VAL A 51 -2.29 13.16 -21.12
N ASN A 52 -2.28 12.38 -22.19
CA ASN A 52 -1.19 12.39 -23.18
C ASN A 52 -1.05 13.77 -23.85
N SER A 53 -2.17 14.45 -24.14
CA SER A 53 -2.12 15.79 -24.71
C SER A 53 -1.60 16.84 -23.72
N LEU A 54 -2.04 16.77 -22.46
CA LEU A 54 -1.54 17.61 -21.36
C LEU A 54 -0.04 17.40 -21.13
N TYR A 55 0.41 16.14 -21.18
CA TYR A 55 1.83 15.79 -21.05
C TYR A 55 2.67 16.36 -22.19
N LYS A 56 2.21 16.23 -23.44
CA LYS A 56 2.88 16.82 -24.61
C LYS A 56 3.02 18.34 -24.50
N LEU A 57 1.96 19.02 -24.05
CA LEU A 57 2.02 20.45 -23.77
C LEU A 57 3.07 20.75 -22.70
N HIS A 58 3.03 20.04 -21.57
CA HIS A 58 3.98 20.22 -20.48
C HIS A 58 5.43 20.06 -20.96
N GLN A 59 5.76 18.94 -21.61
CA GLN A 59 7.10 18.68 -22.14
C GLN A 59 7.55 19.76 -23.13
N SER A 60 6.68 20.16 -24.06
CA SER A 60 7.01 21.14 -25.10
C SER A 60 7.32 22.51 -24.49
N VAL A 61 6.50 22.97 -23.54
CA VAL A 61 6.72 24.26 -22.86
C VAL A 61 7.97 24.20 -21.99
N THR A 62 8.18 23.13 -21.21
CA THR A 62 9.39 22.97 -20.39
C THR A 62 10.65 22.96 -21.26
N LYS A 63 10.62 22.30 -22.42
CA LYS A 63 11.75 22.29 -23.37
C LYS A 63 12.05 23.67 -23.92
N VAL A 64 11.02 24.44 -24.30
CA VAL A 64 11.21 25.83 -24.76
C VAL A 64 11.85 26.68 -23.68
N VAL A 65 11.33 26.65 -22.45
CA VAL A 65 11.84 27.43 -21.32
C VAL A 65 13.30 27.07 -21.00
N SER A 66 13.61 25.77 -20.91
CA SER A 66 14.97 25.30 -20.58
C SER A 66 16.00 25.52 -21.70
N SER A 67 15.56 25.62 -22.96
CA SER A 67 16.45 25.86 -24.09
C SER A 67 16.94 27.31 -24.22
N GLN A 68 16.38 28.25 -23.46
CA GLN A 68 16.76 29.65 -23.52
C GLN A 68 17.87 29.98 -22.52
N SER A 69 19.02 30.41 -23.03
CA SER A 69 20.23 30.71 -22.23
C SER A 69 20.10 31.92 -21.29
N ALA A 70 19.12 32.79 -21.51
CA ALA A 70 18.91 34.02 -20.74
C ALA A 70 17.42 34.26 -20.43
N PHE A 71 16.74 33.23 -19.93
CA PHE A 71 15.33 33.35 -19.54
C PHE A 71 15.19 34.05 -18.17
N PRO A 72 14.42 35.14 -18.04
CA PRO A 72 14.25 35.82 -16.77
C PRO A 72 13.61 34.91 -15.71
N PRO A 73 14.16 34.79 -14.48
CA PRO A 73 13.66 33.88 -13.46
C PRO A 73 12.17 34.09 -13.10
N ALA A 74 11.71 35.34 -13.09
CA ALA A 74 10.31 35.67 -12.84
C ALA A 74 9.36 35.14 -13.93
N ALA A 75 9.82 35.14 -15.20
CA ALA A 75 9.08 34.57 -16.32
C ALA A 75 9.08 33.04 -16.25
N GLU A 76 10.20 32.43 -15.87
CA GLU A 76 10.34 30.98 -15.65
C GLU A 76 9.37 30.48 -14.57
N GLN A 77 9.37 31.16 -13.43
CA GLN A 77 8.51 30.83 -12.31
C GLN A 77 7.03 30.95 -12.69
N THR A 78 6.67 31.99 -13.46
CA THR A 78 5.29 32.21 -13.94
C THR A 78 4.81 31.03 -14.79
N ILE A 79 5.61 30.57 -15.75
CA ILE A 79 5.27 29.44 -16.62
C ILE A 79 5.27 28.13 -15.83
N THR A 80 6.29 27.90 -15.01
CA THR A 80 6.41 26.70 -14.18
C THR A 80 5.22 26.56 -13.23
N SER A 81 4.73 27.66 -12.65
CA SER A 81 3.53 27.64 -11.81
C SER A 81 2.28 27.22 -12.59
N ALA A 82 2.13 27.64 -13.84
CA ALA A 82 1.01 27.21 -14.68
C ALA A 82 1.12 25.73 -15.08
N LEU A 83 2.34 25.25 -15.34
CA LEU A 83 2.61 23.84 -15.64
C LEU A 83 2.33 22.91 -14.46
N LYS A 84 2.52 23.36 -13.21
CA LYS A 84 2.11 22.61 -12.02
C LYS A 84 0.61 22.31 -12.02
N THR A 85 -0.23 23.25 -12.45
CA THR A 85 -1.68 23.03 -12.57
C THR A 85 -2.00 21.93 -13.59
N ILE A 86 -1.25 21.86 -14.69
CA ILE A 86 -1.38 20.78 -15.69
C ILE A 86 -1.03 19.42 -15.09
N HIS A 87 0.05 19.35 -14.32
CA HIS A 87 0.45 18.11 -13.64
C HIS A 87 -0.60 17.63 -12.63
N VAL A 88 -1.18 18.55 -11.85
CA VAL A 88 -2.30 18.24 -10.94
C VAL A 88 -3.52 17.72 -11.70
N LEU A 89 -3.85 18.33 -12.84
CA LEU A 89 -4.97 17.88 -13.67
C LEU A 89 -4.73 16.47 -14.25
N MET A 90 -3.51 16.14 -14.65
CA MET A 90 -3.13 14.77 -15.05
C MET A 90 -3.38 13.78 -13.89
N GLY A 91 -2.98 14.14 -12.67
CA GLY A 91 -3.29 13.41 -11.44
C GLY A 91 -4.78 13.11 -11.29
N ASN A 92 -5.59 14.17 -11.30
CA ASN A 92 -7.04 14.07 -11.12
C ASN A 92 -7.71 13.20 -12.20
N ALA A 93 -7.21 13.22 -13.43
CA ALA A 93 -7.75 12.42 -14.54
C ALA A 93 -7.52 10.91 -14.39
N VAL A 94 -6.41 10.51 -13.74
CA VAL A 94 -6.01 9.11 -13.56
C VAL A 94 -6.43 8.57 -12.18
N GLN A 95 -6.70 9.46 -11.22
CA GLN A 95 -7.06 9.11 -9.84
C GLN A 95 -8.21 8.09 -9.70
N PRO A 96 -9.33 8.18 -10.45
CA PRO A 96 -10.42 7.18 -10.32
C PRO A 96 -9.97 5.76 -10.66
N LEU A 97 -9.09 5.61 -11.66
CA LEU A 97 -8.50 4.32 -12.03
C LEU A 97 -7.51 3.85 -10.96
N LEU A 98 -6.63 4.71 -10.47
CA LEU A 98 -5.67 4.38 -9.41
C LEU A 98 -6.38 3.91 -8.13
N THR A 99 -7.43 4.61 -7.71
CA THR A 99 -8.25 4.23 -6.55
C THR A 99 -8.86 2.85 -6.77
N SER A 100 -9.52 2.60 -7.90
CA SER A 100 -10.13 1.28 -8.13
C SER A 100 -9.12 0.15 -8.26
N VAL A 101 -7.92 0.41 -8.77
CA VAL A 101 -6.82 -0.57 -8.78
C VAL A 101 -6.38 -0.89 -7.34
N GLY A 102 -6.22 0.14 -6.50
CA GLY A 102 -5.90 -0.02 -5.08
C GLY A 102 -6.94 -0.84 -4.32
N ASP A 103 -8.22 -0.51 -4.50
CA ASP A 103 -9.35 -1.20 -3.86
C ASP A 103 -9.41 -2.68 -4.27
N ALA A 104 -9.21 -2.97 -5.56
CA ALA A 104 -9.19 -4.34 -6.07
C ALA A 104 -8.00 -5.15 -5.51
N ILE A 105 -6.82 -4.53 -5.39
CA ILE A 105 -5.65 -5.17 -4.76
C ILE A 105 -5.92 -5.50 -3.30
N GLU A 106 -6.53 -4.58 -2.56
CA GLU A 106 -6.90 -4.84 -1.16
C GLU A 106 -7.90 -6.00 -1.05
N ALA A 107 -8.93 -6.00 -1.90
CA ALA A 107 -9.91 -7.08 -1.95
C ALA A 107 -9.26 -8.44 -2.23
N ILE A 108 -8.34 -8.51 -3.20
CA ILE A 108 -7.58 -9.73 -3.50
C ILE A 108 -6.73 -10.15 -2.30
N ILE A 109 -5.98 -9.23 -1.66
CA ILE A 109 -5.14 -9.55 -0.50
C ILE A 109 -5.98 -10.10 0.66
N ILE A 110 -7.16 -9.53 0.93
CA ILE A 110 -8.05 -9.99 2.00
C ILE A 110 -8.50 -11.44 1.79
N THR A 111 -8.60 -11.91 0.54
CA THR A 111 -8.97 -13.32 0.26
C THR A 111 -7.94 -14.32 0.78
N MET A 112 -6.72 -13.88 1.17
CA MET A 112 -5.75 -14.76 1.84
C MET A 112 -6.31 -15.43 3.09
N HIS A 113 -7.28 -14.81 3.77
CA HIS A 113 -7.93 -15.37 4.96
C HIS A 113 -8.91 -16.51 4.63
N GLN A 114 -9.14 -16.80 3.36
CA GLN A 114 -9.94 -17.94 2.89
C GLN A 114 -9.05 -19.16 2.59
N GLU A 115 -7.72 -19.01 2.58
CA GLU A 115 -6.80 -20.11 2.39
C GLU A 115 -6.47 -20.83 3.71
N ASP A 116 -6.14 -22.12 3.62
CA ASP A 116 -5.73 -22.92 4.77
C ASP A 116 -4.22 -22.80 5.04
N PHE A 117 -3.88 -22.13 6.14
CA PHE A 117 -2.53 -22.01 6.68
C PHE A 117 -2.31 -22.86 7.96
N SER A 118 -3.25 -23.73 8.32
CA SER A 118 -3.22 -24.49 9.57
C SER A 118 -2.30 -25.72 9.53
N GLY A 119 -1.92 -26.18 8.33
CA GLY A 119 -1.29 -27.48 8.13
C GLY A 119 0.02 -27.71 8.89
N SER A 120 0.24 -28.95 9.32
CA SER A 120 1.51 -29.44 9.87
C SER A 120 2.45 -29.96 8.77
N LEU A 121 3.74 -30.08 9.06
CA LEU A 121 4.72 -30.66 8.12
C LEU A 121 4.33 -32.12 7.80
N THR A 122 4.07 -32.42 6.52
CA THR A 122 3.87 -33.80 6.08
C THR A 122 5.23 -34.48 5.92
N THR A 123 5.33 -35.75 6.33
CA THR A 123 6.55 -36.58 6.27
C THR A 123 6.98 -36.98 4.86
N SER A 124 6.21 -36.62 3.81
CA SER A 124 6.56 -36.90 2.42
C SER A 124 7.31 -35.74 1.80
N GLY A 125 8.64 -35.87 1.67
CA GLY A 125 9.59 -34.86 1.21
C GLY A 125 9.46 -34.40 -0.25
N LYS A 126 8.33 -33.78 -0.62
CA LYS A 126 8.24 -32.91 -1.80
C LYS A 126 7.93 -31.48 -1.37
N PRO A 127 8.93 -30.59 -1.32
CA PRO A 127 8.74 -29.19 -1.00
C PRO A 127 8.38 -28.44 -2.29
N ASP A 128 7.24 -28.76 -2.89
CA ASP A 128 6.64 -27.83 -3.83
C ASP A 128 5.61 -27.06 -3.02
N VAL A 129 6.03 -25.93 -2.45
CA VAL A 129 5.13 -25.02 -1.74
C VAL A 129 4.41 -24.23 -2.83
N PRO A 130 3.17 -24.60 -3.21
CA PRO A 130 2.51 -23.92 -4.31
C PRO A 130 2.29 -22.46 -3.93
N CYS A 131 2.51 -21.55 -4.89
CA CYS A 131 2.10 -20.16 -4.72
C CYS A 131 0.61 -20.10 -4.38
N SER A 132 0.26 -19.34 -3.34
CA SER A 132 -1.11 -19.15 -2.89
C SER A 132 -2.00 -18.60 -4.02
N LEU A 133 -3.27 -18.99 -4.03
CA LEU A 133 -4.21 -18.63 -5.08
C LEU A 133 -4.45 -17.13 -5.11
N TYR A 134 -4.64 -16.49 -3.95
CA TYR A 134 -4.78 -15.04 -3.88
C TYR A 134 -3.55 -14.32 -4.44
N MET A 135 -2.36 -14.90 -4.24
CA MET A 135 -1.10 -14.32 -4.72
C MET A 135 -0.97 -14.48 -6.25
N LYS A 136 -1.40 -15.62 -6.82
CA LYS A 136 -1.48 -15.79 -8.28
C LYS A 136 -2.47 -14.82 -8.91
N GLU A 137 -3.63 -14.64 -8.27
CA GLU A 137 -4.64 -13.67 -8.70
C GLU A 137 -4.08 -12.25 -8.65
N LEU A 138 -3.38 -11.88 -7.57
CA LEU A 138 -2.74 -10.58 -7.41
C LEU A 138 -1.73 -10.30 -8.51
N GLN A 139 -0.83 -11.25 -8.79
CA GLN A 139 0.16 -11.16 -9.87
C GLN A 139 -0.53 -10.98 -11.23
N GLY A 140 -1.54 -11.79 -11.53
CA GLY A 140 -2.30 -11.69 -12.77
C GLY A 140 -3.05 -10.37 -12.90
N PHE A 141 -3.63 -9.87 -11.81
CA PHE A 141 -4.33 -8.59 -11.78
C PHE A 141 -3.38 -7.42 -12.04
N ILE A 142 -2.26 -7.34 -11.31
CA ILE A 142 -1.27 -6.26 -11.48
C ILE A 142 -0.69 -6.25 -12.90
N ALA A 143 -0.34 -7.43 -13.44
CA ALA A 143 0.19 -7.55 -14.79
C ALA A 143 -0.84 -7.06 -15.85
N ARG A 144 -2.12 -7.44 -15.69
CA ARG A 144 -3.20 -6.94 -16.56
C ARG A 144 -3.40 -5.44 -16.42
N VAL A 145 -3.36 -4.90 -15.19
CA VAL A 145 -3.55 -3.46 -14.98
C VAL A 145 -2.52 -2.63 -15.75
N MET A 146 -1.25 -3.05 -15.70
CA MET A 146 -0.19 -2.38 -16.48
C MET A 146 -0.37 -2.56 -17.98
N SER A 147 -0.67 -3.78 -18.43
CA SER A 147 -0.87 -4.09 -19.84
C SER A 147 -2.10 -3.43 -20.44
N ASP A 148 -3.21 -3.34 -19.72
CA ASP A 148 -4.50 -3.05 -20.35
C ASP A 148 -4.91 -1.59 -20.14
N TYR A 149 -4.45 -0.96 -19.06
CA TYR A 149 -4.78 0.43 -18.75
C TYR A 149 -3.55 1.34 -18.85
N PHE A 150 -2.49 1.06 -18.09
CA PHE A 150 -1.41 2.04 -17.94
C PHE A 150 -0.45 2.12 -19.13
N LYS A 151 -0.33 1.08 -19.97
CA LYS A 151 0.53 1.11 -21.17
C LYS A 151 0.19 2.22 -22.17
N HIS A 152 -1.04 2.75 -22.10
CA HIS A 152 -1.54 3.72 -23.06
C HIS A 152 -1.14 5.16 -22.73
N PHE A 153 -0.60 5.40 -21.52
CA PHE A 153 -0.06 6.70 -21.14
C PHE A 153 1.38 6.85 -21.64
N GLU A 154 1.67 7.98 -22.29
CA GLU A 154 3.02 8.29 -22.79
C GLU A 154 3.94 8.81 -21.66
N CYS A 155 3.36 9.30 -20.57
CA CYS A 155 4.06 9.84 -19.42
C CYS A 155 4.51 8.75 -18.43
N LEU A 156 5.46 7.90 -18.84
CA LEU A 156 5.87 6.72 -18.06
C LEU A 156 6.32 7.07 -16.64
N ASP A 157 7.10 8.15 -16.46
CA ASP A 157 7.56 8.54 -15.13
C ASP A 157 6.40 8.89 -14.19
N PHE A 158 5.42 9.64 -14.71
CA PHE A 158 4.21 9.97 -13.96
C PHE A 158 3.41 8.71 -13.60
N VAL A 159 3.30 7.75 -14.53
CA VAL A 159 2.63 6.48 -14.25
C VAL A 159 3.34 5.73 -13.12
N PHE A 160 4.66 5.56 -13.21
CA PHE A 160 5.43 4.85 -12.19
C PHE A 160 5.38 5.52 -10.83
N ASP A 161 5.45 6.85 -10.75
CA ASP A 161 5.35 7.57 -9.48
C ASP A 161 4.01 7.29 -8.77
N ASN A 162 2.92 7.15 -9.54
CA ASN A 162 1.60 6.83 -9.00
C ASN A 162 1.43 5.33 -8.69
N THR A 163 1.94 4.42 -9.54
CA THR A 163 1.83 2.97 -9.30
C THR A 163 2.77 2.49 -8.20
N GLU A 164 3.91 3.15 -7.98
CA GLU A 164 4.81 2.86 -6.85
C GLU A 164 4.12 3.12 -5.51
N ALA A 165 3.28 4.16 -5.39
CA ALA A 165 2.47 4.39 -4.20
C ALA A 165 1.47 3.25 -3.95
N ILE A 166 0.86 2.71 -5.01
CA ILE A 166 0.00 1.52 -4.93
C ILE A 166 0.80 0.29 -4.49
N ALA A 167 2.01 0.09 -5.03
CA ALA A 167 2.89 -1.01 -4.65
C ALA A 167 3.31 -0.94 -3.17
N GLN A 168 3.68 0.24 -2.67
CA GLN A 168 3.98 0.47 -1.25
C GLN A 168 2.79 0.07 -0.38
N ARG A 169 1.60 0.55 -0.75
CA ARG A 169 0.35 0.25 -0.05
C ARG A 169 0.00 -1.23 -0.09
N ALA A 170 0.17 -1.90 -1.22
CA ALA A 170 -0.08 -3.32 -1.38
C ALA A 170 0.81 -4.15 -0.43
N ILE A 171 2.09 -3.80 -0.32
CA ILE A 171 3.02 -4.44 0.63
C ILE A 171 2.55 -4.24 2.08
N GLU A 172 2.13 -3.02 2.45
CA GLU A 172 1.62 -2.76 3.79
C GLU A 172 0.38 -3.59 4.10
N LEU A 173 -0.58 -3.63 3.17
CA LEU A 173 -1.79 -4.44 3.27
C LEU A 173 -1.48 -5.93 3.40
N PHE A 174 -0.55 -6.43 2.60
CA PHE A 174 -0.11 -7.82 2.66
C PHE A 174 0.46 -8.14 4.05
N ILE A 175 1.36 -7.32 4.59
CA ILE A 175 1.98 -7.56 5.90
C ILE A 175 0.95 -7.45 7.04
N ARG A 176 0.06 -6.45 6.97
CA ARG A 176 -1.05 -6.31 7.93
C ARG A 176 -1.90 -7.57 7.94
N ASN A 177 -2.36 -8.04 6.78
CA ASN A 177 -3.20 -9.24 6.71
C ASN A 177 -2.43 -10.53 7.05
N ALA A 178 -1.18 -10.66 6.62
CA ALA A 178 -0.31 -11.78 6.98
C ALA A 178 -0.13 -11.90 8.50
N SER A 179 -0.07 -10.77 9.22
CA SER A 179 0.02 -10.74 10.69
C SER A 179 -1.26 -11.20 11.41
N LEU A 180 -2.37 -11.38 10.68
CA LEU A 180 -3.67 -11.81 11.23
C LEU A 180 -3.95 -13.29 11.01
N ILE A 181 -3.18 -13.98 10.19
CA ILE A 181 -3.43 -15.38 9.83
C ILE A 181 -3.38 -16.26 11.07
N ARG A 182 -4.50 -16.88 11.39
CA ARG A 182 -4.63 -17.81 12.51
C ARG A 182 -5.77 -18.78 12.27
N PRO A 183 -5.58 -20.10 12.49
CA PRO A 183 -4.35 -20.76 12.95
C PRO A 183 -3.24 -20.75 11.89
N LEU A 184 -1.98 -20.66 12.33
CA LEU A 184 -0.79 -20.68 11.48
C LEU A 184 0.13 -21.84 11.89
N GLY A 185 0.12 -22.91 11.10
CA GLY A 185 0.97 -24.10 11.29
C GLY A 185 2.33 -23.99 10.60
N GLU A 186 3.21 -24.98 10.80
CA GLU A 186 4.56 -24.98 10.24
C GLU A 186 4.58 -24.98 8.70
N SER A 187 3.70 -25.77 8.06
CA SER A 187 3.57 -25.73 6.60
C SER A 187 2.99 -24.39 6.12
N GLY A 188 2.06 -23.81 6.89
CA GLY A 188 1.51 -22.48 6.65
C GLY A 188 2.56 -21.37 6.73
N LYS A 189 3.51 -21.45 7.68
CA LYS A 189 4.65 -20.53 7.76
C LYS A 189 5.53 -20.62 6.52
N MET A 190 5.81 -21.83 6.03
CA MET A 190 6.59 -22.04 4.81
C MET A 190 5.88 -21.47 3.58
N ARG A 191 4.56 -21.67 3.48
CA ARG A 191 3.71 -21.10 2.44
C ARG A 191 3.71 -19.57 2.49
N LEU A 192 3.44 -18.99 3.65
CA LEU A 192 3.46 -17.55 3.83
C LEU A 192 4.84 -16.98 3.52
N ALA A 193 5.92 -17.65 3.92
CA ALA A 193 7.27 -17.24 3.58
C ALA A 193 7.56 -17.29 2.07
N ALA A 194 6.95 -18.21 1.32
CA ALA A 194 6.98 -18.20 -0.15
C ALA A 194 6.17 -17.00 -0.69
N ASP A 195 4.99 -16.73 -0.13
CA ASP A 195 4.16 -15.58 -0.50
C ASP A 195 4.87 -14.24 -0.25
N PHE A 196 5.70 -14.11 0.80
CA PHE A 196 6.55 -12.93 0.99
C PHE A 196 7.53 -12.71 -0.18
N ALA A 197 8.07 -13.77 -0.76
CA ALA A 197 8.93 -13.67 -1.94
C ALA A 197 8.12 -13.39 -3.21
N GLN A 198 6.93 -14.01 -3.33
CA GLN A 198 6.03 -13.79 -4.46
C GLN A 198 5.43 -12.38 -4.46
N MET A 199 5.22 -11.77 -3.30
CA MET A 199 4.74 -10.40 -3.16
C MET A 199 5.73 -9.39 -3.76
N GLU A 200 7.04 -9.62 -3.56
CA GLU A 200 8.12 -8.82 -4.15
C GLU A 200 8.06 -8.87 -5.69
N LEU A 201 7.77 -10.04 -6.25
CA LEU A 201 7.56 -10.21 -7.69
C LEU A 201 6.24 -9.62 -8.18
N ALA A 202 5.17 -9.75 -7.38
CA ALA A 202 3.82 -9.32 -7.73
C ALA A 202 3.73 -7.81 -7.95
N VAL A 203 4.40 -7.02 -7.12
CA VAL A 203 4.43 -5.56 -7.27
C VAL A 203 5.43 -5.06 -8.31
N GLY A 204 6.33 -5.92 -8.80
CA GLY A 204 7.38 -5.58 -9.76
C GLY A 204 6.90 -4.74 -10.95
N PRO A 205 5.77 -5.07 -11.62
CA PRO A 205 5.27 -4.29 -12.76
C PRO A 205 4.90 -2.84 -12.44
N PHE A 206 4.61 -2.50 -11.17
CA PHE A 206 4.28 -1.14 -10.73
C PHE A 206 5.49 -0.30 -10.38
N CYS A 207 6.69 -0.87 -10.40
CA CYS A 207 7.89 -0.20 -9.90
C CYS A 207 8.93 -0.10 -11.01
N ARG A 208 9.71 0.97 -11.00
CA ARG A 208 10.97 0.99 -11.78
C ARG A 208 11.95 -0.03 -11.19
N ARG A 209 12.06 -0.04 -9.86
CA ARG A 209 12.80 -1.03 -9.07
C ARG A 209 12.09 -1.24 -7.74
N VAL A 210 11.87 -2.49 -7.35
CA VAL A 210 11.17 -2.81 -6.10
C VAL A 210 11.94 -2.34 -4.85
N SER A 211 13.27 -2.27 -4.94
CA SER A 211 14.13 -1.70 -3.89
C SER A 211 13.84 -0.23 -3.58
N ASP A 212 13.26 0.51 -4.53
CA ASP A 212 13.01 1.95 -4.41
C ASP A 212 11.73 2.24 -3.62
N LEU A 213 10.93 1.21 -3.26
CA LEU A 213 9.75 1.33 -2.40
C LEU A 213 10.08 1.66 -0.93
N GLY A 214 11.35 1.86 -0.60
CA GLY A 214 11.78 2.44 0.67
C GLY A 214 11.37 1.64 1.90
N LYS A 215 10.60 2.27 2.80
CA LYS A 215 10.22 1.67 4.08
C LYS A 215 9.38 0.41 3.90
N SER A 216 8.42 0.39 2.97
CA SER A 216 7.53 -0.76 2.75
C SER A 216 8.32 -1.98 2.29
N TYR A 217 9.29 -1.81 1.38
CA TYR A 217 10.20 -2.88 0.98
C TYR A 217 11.03 -3.41 2.15
N ARG A 218 11.66 -2.52 2.93
CA ARG A 218 12.41 -2.92 4.14
C ARG A 218 11.53 -3.67 5.15
N MET A 219 10.27 -3.27 5.30
CA MET A 219 9.30 -3.94 6.17
C MET A 219 9.00 -5.36 5.68
N LEU A 220 8.77 -5.57 4.38
CA LEU A 220 8.58 -6.90 3.78
C LEU A 220 9.76 -7.83 4.06
N ARG A 221 10.98 -7.34 3.82
CA ARG A 221 12.23 -8.09 4.04
C ARG A 221 12.48 -8.39 5.51
N SER A 222 12.17 -7.45 6.40
CA SER A 222 12.43 -7.58 7.85
C SER A 222 11.38 -8.42 8.57
N PHE A 223 10.15 -8.47 8.06
CA PHE A 223 9.07 -9.24 8.66
C PHE A 223 9.17 -10.74 8.34
N ARG A 224 9.56 -11.11 7.11
CA ARG A 224 9.64 -12.51 6.67
C ARG A 224 10.39 -13.45 7.63
N PRO A 225 11.58 -13.10 8.18
CA PRO A 225 12.29 -13.96 9.13
C PRO A 225 11.53 -14.17 10.45
N LEU A 226 10.68 -13.23 10.87
CA LEU A 226 9.92 -13.31 12.12
C LEU A 226 8.97 -14.50 12.15
N LEU A 227 8.55 -15.01 10.99
CA LEU A 227 7.71 -16.20 10.86
C LEU A 227 8.29 -17.42 11.58
N PHE A 228 9.61 -17.54 11.61
CA PHE A 228 10.35 -18.70 12.11
C PHE A 228 11.09 -18.45 13.43
N GLN A 229 10.97 -17.26 14.01
CA GLN A 229 11.63 -16.90 15.27
C GLN A 229 10.76 -17.22 16.49
N THR A 230 11.39 -17.42 17.66
CA THR A 230 10.67 -17.53 18.95
C THR A 230 10.01 -16.20 19.33
N ASN A 231 9.10 -16.22 20.31
CA ASN A 231 8.38 -15.00 20.72
C ASN A 231 9.34 -13.94 21.28
N GLU A 232 10.39 -14.37 21.98
CA GLU A 232 11.42 -13.52 22.60
C GLU A 232 12.30 -12.88 21.53
N HIS A 233 12.70 -13.65 20.50
CA HIS A 233 13.46 -13.12 19.37
C HIS A 233 12.65 -12.16 18.52
N VAL A 234 11.35 -12.45 18.32
CA VAL A 234 10.44 -11.51 17.65
C VAL A 234 10.37 -10.19 18.43
N ALA A 235 10.15 -10.24 19.75
CA ALA A 235 10.00 -9.05 20.59
C ALA A 235 11.30 -8.23 20.78
N SER A 236 12.46 -8.85 20.56
CA SER A 236 13.78 -8.20 20.63
C SER A 236 14.35 -7.79 19.27
N SER A 237 13.61 -8.00 18.18
CA SER A 237 14.07 -7.67 16.83
C SER A 237 14.45 -6.18 16.71
N PRO A 238 15.63 -5.87 16.13
CA PRO A 238 16.08 -4.49 15.94
C PRO A 238 15.23 -3.73 14.91
N ALA A 239 14.43 -4.42 14.10
CA ALA A 239 13.55 -3.80 13.12
C ALA A 239 12.29 -3.18 13.73
N LEU A 240 11.98 -3.47 15.00
CA LEU A 240 10.79 -2.96 15.67
C LEU A 240 10.85 -1.46 15.97
N GLY A 241 9.74 -0.77 15.75
CA GLY A 241 9.59 0.66 16.01
C GLY A 241 10.06 1.55 14.85
N ASP A 242 11.20 1.23 14.22
CA ASP A 242 11.67 1.94 13.04
C ASP A 242 11.03 1.40 11.74
N VAL A 243 11.35 0.14 11.40
CA VAL A 243 10.94 -0.48 10.14
C VAL A 243 9.57 -1.15 10.25
N ILE A 244 9.37 -1.94 11.31
CA ILE A 244 8.12 -2.68 11.56
C ILE A 244 7.40 -2.03 12.75
N PRO A 245 6.14 -1.57 12.58
CA PRO A 245 5.35 -1.03 13.68
C PRO A 245 5.16 -2.04 14.82
N PHE A 246 5.17 -1.56 16.07
CA PHE A 246 4.94 -2.40 17.25
C PHE A 246 3.55 -3.05 17.21
N SER A 247 2.55 -2.30 16.79
CA SER A 247 1.17 -2.77 16.63
C SER A 247 1.08 -3.98 15.71
N THR A 248 1.80 -3.98 14.58
CA THR A 248 1.82 -5.07 13.61
C THR A 248 2.46 -6.34 14.18
N VAL A 249 3.51 -6.20 14.99
CA VAL A 249 4.19 -7.37 15.58
C VAL A 249 3.45 -7.94 16.77
N ILE A 250 2.85 -7.09 17.61
CA ILE A 250 1.95 -7.59 18.67
C ILE A 250 0.74 -8.29 18.04
N GLN A 251 0.21 -7.76 16.93
CA GLN A 251 -0.84 -8.41 16.16
C GLN A 251 -0.38 -9.79 15.66
N PHE A 252 0.82 -9.90 15.10
CA PHE A 252 1.42 -11.19 14.72
C PHE A 252 1.56 -12.16 15.89
N LEU A 253 1.90 -11.70 17.10
CA LEU A 253 1.99 -12.57 18.27
C LEU A 253 0.64 -13.19 18.67
N PHE A 254 -0.51 -12.58 18.33
CA PHE A 254 -1.81 -13.23 18.50
C PHE A 254 -1.97 -14.50 17.65
N THR A 255 -1.26 -14.63 16.52
CA THR A 255 -1.29 -15.86 15.69
C THR A 255 -0.76 -17.08 16.46
N ARG A 256 0.09 -16.85 17.46
CA ARG A 256 0.74 -17.85 18.32
C ARG A 256 0.03 -18.04 19.66
N ALA A 257 -1.04 -17.30 19.89
CA ALA A 257 -1.81 -17.36 21.13
C ALA A 257 -2.81 -18.54 21.13
N PRO A 258 -3.31 -18.98 22.30
CA PRO A 258 -4.45 -19.91 22.40
C PRO A 258 -5.77 -19.23 22.06
N ALA A 259 -6.77 -19.98 21.58
CA ALA A 259 -8.04 -19.44 21.01
C ALA A 259 -8.79 -18.48 21.94
N GLU A 260 -8.59 -18.66 23.24
CA GLU A 260 -9.16 -17.86 24.33
C GLU A 260 -8.65 -16.40 24.32
N LEU A 261 -7.39 -16.19 23.91
CA LEU A 261 -6.83 -14.86 23.66
C LEU A 261 -7.25 -14.41 22.27
N LYS A 262 -8.45 -13.85 22.17
CA LYS A 262 -9.01 -13.28 20.94
C LYS A 262 -8.18 -12.09 20.48
N SER A 263 -7.94 -12.00 19.18
CA SER A 263 -7.31 -10.82 18.58
C SER A 263 -8.23 -9.58 18.68
N PRO A 264 -7.70 -8.35 18.55
CA PRO A 264 -8.48 -7.15 18.78
C PRO A 264 -9.70 -7.03 17.86
N PHE A 265 -9.57 -7.38 16.57
CA PHE A 265 -10.68 -7.35 15.62
C PHE A 265 -11.74 -8.43 15.91
N GLN A 266 -11.32 -9.62 16.36
CA GLN A 266 -12.25 -10.68 16.78
C GLN A 266 -13.05 -10.27 18.02
N ARG A 267 -12.42 -9.57 18.97
CA ARG A 267 -13.12 -9.04 20.16
C ARG A 267 -14.12 -7.94 19.79
N ALA A 268 -13.80 -7.14 18.79
CA ALA A 268 -14.68 -6.10 18.27
C ALA A 268 -15.73 -6.64 17.27
N GLU A 269 -15.74 -7.95 17.01
CA GLU A 269 -16.63 -8.61 16.04
C GLU A 269 -16.55 -8.01 14.63
N TRP A 270 -15.34 -7.59 14.22
CA TRP A 270 -15.09 -7.03 12.90
C TRP A 270 -14.68 -8.10 11.89
N SER A 271 -15.07 -7.91 10.63
CA SER A 271 -14.48 -8.63 9.51
C SER A 271 -13.05 -8.14 9.25
N HIS A 272 -12.25 -8.92 8.53
CA HIS A 272 -10.90 -8.49 8.09
C HIS A 272 -10.96 -7.18 7.28
N ALA A 273 -11.95 -7.03 6.39
CA ALA A 273 -12.16 -5.79 5.63
C ALA A 273 -12.47 -4.59 6.55
N ARG A 274 -13.34 -4.78 7.55
CA ARG A 274 -13.67 -3.70 8.51
C ARG A 274 -12.46 -3.33 9.36
N PHE A 275 -11.64 -4.31 9.75
CA PHE A 275 -10.42 -4.05 10.51
C PHE A 275 -9.35 -3.36 9.66
N SER A 276 -9.19 -3.76 8.38
CA SER A 276 -8.30 -3.08 7.42
C SER A 276 -8.66 -1.60 7.29
N GLN A 277 -9.95 -1.31 7.05
CA GLN A 277 -10.46 0.06 7.00
C GLN A 277 -10.21 0.82 8.31
N TRP A 278 -10.47 0.19 9.46
CA TRP A 278 -10.22 0.83 10.75
C TRP A 278 -8.75 1.22 10.94
N LEU A 279 -7.80 0.38 10.49
CA LEU A 279 -6.36 0.69 10.54
C LEU A 279 -5.99 1.88 9.65
N ASP A 280 -6.71 2.13 8.56
CA ASP A 280 -6.50 3.30 7.70
C ASP A 280 -7.09 4.57 8.30
N ASP A 281 -8.27 4.46 8.90
CA ASP A 281 -8.90 5.56 9.62
C ASP A 281 -8.09 5.98 10.87
N HIS A 282 -7.25 5.07 11.39
CA HIS A 282 -6.42 5.27 12.60
C HIS A 282 -4.93 5.04 12.30
N PRO A 283 -4.25 5.98 11.60
CA PRO A 283 -2.83 5.85 11.27
C PRO A 283 -1.91 5.99 12.49
N SER A 284 -2.41 6.58 13.58
CA SER A 284 -1.70 6.74 14.85
C SER A 284 -1.36 5.38 15.45
N GLU A 285 -0.06 5.13 15.64
CA GLU A 285 0.40 3.91 16.30
C GLU A 285 -0.16 3.79 17.73
N LYS A 286 -0.33 4.92 18.42
CA LYS A 286 -0.92 4.97 19.76
C LYS A 286 -2.34 4.41 19.79
N ASP A 287 -3.17 4.76 18.80
CA ASP A 287 -4.57 4.32 18.76
C ASP A 287 -4.66 2.81 18.50
N ARG A 288 -3.80 2.30 17.62
CA ARG A 288 -3.67 0.86 17.34
C ARG A 288 -3.20 0.08 18.58
N LEU A 289 -2.24 0.62 19.32
CA LEU A 289 -1.76 0.02 20.58
C LEU A 289 -2.82 0.05 21.68
N LEU A 290 -3.65 1.10 21.76
CA LEU A 290 -4.78 1.16 22.69
C LEU A 290 -5.83 0.10 22.39
N LEU A 291 -6.13 -0.15 21.10
CA LEU A 291 -7.03 -1.24 20.70
C LEU A 291 -6.47 -2.61 21.12
N ILE A 292 -5.17 -2.84 20.91
CA ILE A 292 -4.46 -4.06 21.35
C ILE A 292 -4.49 -4.21 22.88
N ARG A 293 -4.25 -3.13 23.61
CA ARG A 293 -4.31 -3.09 25.08
C ARG A 293 -5.65 -3.60 25.58
N GLY A 294 -6.76 -3.11 25.01
CA GLY A 294 -8.10 -3.55 25.38
C GLY A 294 -8.34 -5.04 25.16
N ALA A 295 -7.71 -5.65 24.14
CA ALA A 295 -7.80 -7.09 23.91
C ALA A 295 -7.01 -7.90 24.95
N LEU A 296 -5.81 -7.44 25.32
CA LEU A 296 -4.98 -8.06 26.36
C LEU A 296 -5.64 -7.95 27.75
N GLU A 297 -6.23 -6.80 28.08
CA GLU A 297 -6.95 -6.59 29.33
C GLU A 297 -8.20 -7.48 29.43
N ALA A 298 -8.95 -7.64 28.34
CA ALA A 298 -10.11 -8.52 28.30
C ALA A 298 -9.72 -10.00 28.55
N TYR A 299 -8.58 -10.44 28.01
CA TYR A 299 -8.07 -11.79 28.29
C TYR A 299 -7.74 -11.97 29.77
N VAL A 300 -7.11 -10.99 30.43
CA VAL A 300 -6.85 -11.05 31.88
C VAL A 300 -8.13 -11.23 32.66
N GLN A 301 -9.18 -10.46 32.34
CA GLN A 301 -10.46 -10.59 33.03
C GLN A 301 -11.09 -11.96 32.81
N SER A 302 -11.01 -12.50 31.59
CA SER A 302 -11.48 -13.86 31.29
C SER A 302 -10.71 -14.96 32.03
N VAL A 303 -9.39 -14.82 32.17
CA VAL A 303 -8.57 -15.77 32.96
C VAL A 303 -8.91 -15.69 34.44
N ARG A 304 -9.12 -14.49 34.98
CA ARG A 304 -9.52 -14.28 36.38
C ARG A 304 -10.91 -14.85 36.66
N SER A 305 -11.89 -14.62 35.78
CA SER A 305 -13.27 -15.09 35.97
C SER A 305 -13.40 -16.61 35.96
N ARG A 306 -12.47 -17.32 35.32
CA ARG A 306 -12.42 -18.79 35.29
C ARG A 306 -11.47 -19.40 36.34
N GLU A 307 -10.98 -18.59 37.29
CA GLU A 307 -10.00 -18.99 38.31
C GLU A 307 -8.70 -19.59 37.72
N GLY A 308 -8.34 -19.18 36.50
CA GLY A 308 -7.12 -19.63 35.83
C GLY A 308 -5.88 -19.11 36.55
N LYS A 309 -4.93 -20.01 36.82
CA LYS A 309 -3.69 -19.69 37.55
C LYS A 309 -2.52 -19.32 36.65
N GLU A 310 -2.64 -19.55 35.34
CA GLU A 310 -1.57 -19.35 34.38
C GLU A 310 -2.07 -18.60 33.13
N PHE A 311 -1.20 -17.74 32.59
CA PHE A 311 -1.41 -17.05 31.33
C PHE A 311 -0.73 -17.81 30.19
N ALA A 312 -1.21 -17.61 28.96
CA ALA A 312 -0.53 -18.11 27.78
C ALA A 312 0.95 -17.64 27.74
N PRO A 313 1.92 -18.48 27.35
CA PRO A 313 3.34 -18.11 27.34
C PRO A 313 3.67 -16.86 26.51
N VAL A 314 2.90 -16.58 25.45
CA VAL A 314 3.07 -15.38 24.61
C VAL A 314 2.56 -14.10 25.27
N TYR A 315 1.63 -14.20 26.23
CA TYR A 315 0.96 -13.05 26.83
C TYR A 315 1.91 -12.09 27.56
N PRO A 316 2.82 -12.54 28.46
CA PRO A 316 3.77 -11.63 29.13
C PRO A 316 4.66 -10.87 28.13
N ILE A 317 5.05 -11.52 27.03
CA ILE A 317 5.87 -10.92 25.97
C ILE A 317 5.10 -9.81 25.26
N MET A 318 3.82 -10.05 24.95
CA MET A 318 2.96 -9.03 24.33
C MET A 318 2.76 -7.81 25.25
N VAL A 319 2.60 -8.03 26.56
CA VAL A 319 2.46 -6.94 27.54
C VAL A 319 3.76 -6.13 27.65
N GLN A 320 4.91 -6.79 27.76
CA GLN A 320 6.21 -6.10 27.79
C GLN A 320 6.45 -5.29 26.51
N LEU A 321 6.13 -5.87 25.35
CA LEU A 321 6.28 -5.19 24.07
C LEU A 321 5.32 -4.00 23.94
N LEU A 322 4.08 -4.13 24.41
CA LEU A 322 3.10 -3.04 24.46
C LEU A 322 3.59 -1.91 25.36
N GLN A 323 4.12 -2.22 26.55
CA GLN A 323 4.66 -1.20 27.46
C GLN A 323 5.85 -0.46 26.83
N LYS A 324 6.80 -1.19 26.23
CA LYS A 324 7.93 -0.62 25.50
C LYS A 324 7.46 0.32 24.38
N ALA A 325 6.46 -0.11 23.60
CA ALA A 325 5.91 0.67 22.51
C ALA A 325 5.23 1.96 23.01
N MET A 326 4.44 1.87 24.08
CA MET A 326 3.78 3.03 24.67
C MET A 326 4.78 4.05 25.25
N SER A 327 5.87 3.58 25.86
CA SER A 327 6.94 4.46 26.35
C SER A 327 7.73 5.12 25.21
N ALA A 328 7.91 4.45 24.08
CA ALA A 328 8.57 5.04 22.91
C ALA A 328 7.74 6.13 22.19
N LEU A 329 6.46 6.26 22.53
CA LEU A 329 5.52 7.26 21.99
C LEU A 329 5.25 8.43 22.96
N GLN A 330 5.89 8.43 24.14
CA GLN A 330 5.87 9.54 25.10
C GLN A 330 6.98 10.53 24.80
#